data_AF-A0A6A4I8Z4-F1
#
_entry.id   AF-A0A6A4I8Z4-F1
#
_cell.length_a   1.000
_cell.length_b   1.000
_cell.length_c   1.000
_cell.angle_alpha   90.00
_cell.angle_beta   90.00
_cell.angle_gamma   90.00
#
_symmetry.space_group_name_H-M   'P 1'
#
loop_
_entity.id
_entity.type
_entity.pdbx_description
1 polymer ?
#
loop_
_entity_poly.entity_id
_entity_poly.type
_entity_poly.pdbx_seq_one_letter_code
_entity_poly.pdbx_strand_id
1 'polypeptide(L)'
;MYTLKPILAAIVFMAGYVSASALPEASSNIAQRQNLVPLSFGNAEWIWTDEEVGGDAPIGSRGFRYQIINPSPFILPICLTLAVAADNEYDLYVNGFNIGNDFELFETDSAFEDADIYNVPLNAEGQNIIAINATNGLLPTTSGLEDVPNPAGLIVTGIITFSTGLQEVLISNSTWLTLAAPTPANFFEATFNDAAWVPASDQGMDGVSPWGATTIVPNNVIGCLNF
;
A
#
# COMPACT_ATOMS: atom_id res chain seq x y z
N MET A 1 11.12 -52.08 -88.40
CA MET A 1 9.70 -52.00 -87.98
C MET A 1 9.63 -52.44 -86.54
N TYR A 2 9.26 -51.56 -85.62
CA TYR A 2 8.32 -51.79 -84.52
C TYR A 2 8.13 -50.46 -83.75
N THR A 3 6.96 -49.91 -84.07
CA THR A 3 6.08 -48.93 -83.40
C THR A 3 6.29 -48.61 -81.92
N LEU A 4 6.27 -47.31 -81.63
CA LEU A 4 6.01 -46.68 -80.32
C LEU A 4 4.59 -46.97 -79.82
N LYS A 5 4.43 -47.17 -78.49
CA LYS A 5 3.20 -46.89 -77.76
C LYS A 5 3.51 -46.23 -76.40
N PRO A 6 2.68 -45.29 -75.92
CA PRO A 6 2.98 -44.39 -74.81
C PRO A 6 2.46 -44.94 -73.48
N ILE A 7 3.08 -44.56 -72.36
CA ILE A 7 2.46 -44.73 -71.03
C ILE A 7 2.62 -43.43 -70.21
N LEU A 8 1.45 -42.78 -70.07
CA LEU A 8 0.95 -41.93 -68.98
C LEU A 8 1.93 -41.52 -67.86
N ALA A 9 2.17 -40.21 -67.76
CA ALA A 9 2.71 -39.57 -66.57
C ALA A 9 1.59 -39.40 -65.52
N ALA A 10 1.73 -40.05 -64.37
CA ALA A 10 0.92 -39.77 -63.19
C ALA A 10 1.61 -38.67 -62.36
N ILE A 11 0.99 -37.50 -62.29
CA ILE A 11 1.39 -36.43 -61.37
C ILE A 11 0.86 -36.81 -59.98
N VAL A 12 1.74 -37.17 -59.06
CA VAL A 12 1.42 -37.33 -57.65
C VAL A 12 1.61 -35.96 -56.97
N PHE A 13 0.52 -35.34 -56.54
CA PHE A 13 0.57 -34.24 -55.57
C PHE A 13 0.91 -34.85 -54.20
N MET A 14 2.16 -34.72 -53.75
CA MET A 14 2.48 -34.90 -52.33
C MET A 14 2.06 -33.63 -51.59
N ALA A 15 0.96 -33.71 -50.84
CA ALA A 15 0.68 -32.76 -49.79
C ALA A 15 1.75 -32.94 -48.70
N GLY A 16 2.67 -31.98 -48.62
CA GLY A 16 3.61 -31.90 -47.51
C GLY A 16 2.85 -31.58 -46.22
N TYR A 17 2.76 -32.54 -45.31
CA TYR A 17 2.43 -32.25 -43.92
C TYR A 17 3.65 -31.58 -43.31
N VAL A 18 3.60 -30.27 -43.13
CA VAL A 18 4.52 -29.57 -42.22
C VAL A 18 4.10 -29.98 -40.82
N SER A 19 4.86 -30.89 -40.20
CA SER A 19 4.76 -31.13 -38.76
C SER A 19 5.09 -29.81 -38.07
N ALA A 20 4.10 -29.21 -37.41
CA ALA A 20 4.32 -28.08 -36.52
C ALA A 20 5.34 -28.53 -35.46
N SER A 21 6.56 -28.00 -35.51
CA SER A 21 7.49 -28.09 -34.39
C SER A 21 6.83 -27.36 -33.24
N ALA A 22 6.39 -28.10 -32.23
CA ALA A 22 5.92 -27.51 -30.98
C ALA A 22 7.02 -26.58 -30.47
N LEU A 23 6.72 -25.28 -30.42
CA LEU A 23 7.51 -24.33 -29.67
C LEU A 23 7.63 -24.87 -28.23
N PRO A 24 8.78 -24.75 -27.56
CA PRO A 24 8.90 -25.17 -26.18
C PRO A 24 7.78 -24.50 -25.40
N GLU A 25 6.91 -25.31 -24.80
CA GLU A 25 5.81 -24.84 -23.99
C GLU A 25 6.36 -23.87 -22.93
N ALA A 26 5.87 -22.64 -22.96
CA ALA A 26 6.14 -21.60 -21.97
C ALA A 26 5.47 -21.96 -20.63
N SER A 27 5.80 -23.12 -20.07
CA SER A 27 5.13 -23.71 -18.91
C SER A 27 6.03 -23.84 -17.68
N SER A 28 7.20 -23.19 -17.64
CA SER A 28 8.10 -23.28 -16.48
C SER A 28 8.18 -22.04 -15.57
N ASN A 29 7.39 -20.97 -15.78
CA ASN A 29 7.52 -19.76 -14.94
C ASN A 29 6.41 -19.58 -13.88
N ILE A 30 5.42 -20.47 -13.78
CA ILE A 30 4.29 -20.29 -12.83
C ILE A 30 4.62 -20.79 -11.40
N ALA A 31 5.85 -21.26 -11.13
CA ALA A 31 6.19 -21.85 -9.84
C ALA A 31 7.44 -21.29 -9.16
N GLN A 32 7.88 -20.08 -9.49
CA GLN A 32 8.58 -19.30 -8.46
C GLN A 32 7.51 -18.82 -7.49
N ARG A 33 7.10 -19.69 -6.55
CA ARG A 33 6.41 -19.24 -5.35
C ARG A 33 7.38 -18.29 -4.64
N GLN A 34 7.31 -17.00 -4.96
CA GLN A 34 7.83 -15.99 -4.08
C GLN A 34 7.20 -16.27 -2.71
N ASN A 35 8.00 -16.25 -1.64
CA ASN A 35 7.46 -16.28 -0.29
C ASN A 35 6.82 -14.92 -0.04
N LEU A 36 5.59 -14.80 -0.49
CA LEU A 36 4.84 -13.56 -0.45
C LEU A 36 4.50 -13.26 1.00
N VAL A 37 4.92 -12.09 1.44
CA VAL A 37 4.55 -11.56 2.73
C VAL A 37 3.09 -11.10 2.65
N PRO A 38 2.18 -11.59 3.51
CA PRO A 38 0.81 -11.11 3.54
C PRO A 38 0.74 -9.72 4.16
N LEU A 39 -0.19 -8.90 3.69
CA LEU A 39 -0.50 -7.60 4.32
C LEU A 39 -1.21 -7.86 5.65
N SER A 40 -0.71 -7.29 6.75
CA SER A 40 -1.24 -7.55 8.10
C SER A 40 -0.85 -6.45 9.09
N PHE A 41 -1.76 -6.13 10.01
CA PHE A 41 -1.53 -5.18 11.12
C PHE A 41 -0.89 -5.80 12.37
N GLY A 42 -0.56 -7.09 12.39
CA GLY A 42 -0.20 -7.78 13.64
C GLY A 42 1.02 -7.24 14.40
N ASN A 43 1.83 -6.37 13.80
CA ASN A 43 2.92 -5.65 14.46
C ASN A 43 2.81 -4.11 14.34
N ALA A 44 1.70 -3.60 13.79
CA ALA A 44 1.48 -2.18 13.64
C ALA A 44 0.93 -1.58 14.94
N GLU A 45 1.34 -0.34 15.20
CA GLU A 45 0.90 0.47 16.32
C GLU A 45 -0.07 1.54 15.80
N TRP A 46 -1.15 1.79 16.53
CA TRP A 46 -1.86 3.06 16.43
C TRP A 46 -0.91 4.17 16.85
N ILE A 47 -0.75 5.18 16.00
CA ILE A 47 0.16 6.30 16.27
C ILE A 47 -0.58 7.64 16.26
N TRP A 48 -0.14 8.55 17.12
CA TRP A 48 -0.56 9.95 17.10
C TRP A 48 0.61 10.87 17.51
N THR A 49 0.39 11.96 18.24
CA THR A 49 1.32 13.11 18.33
C THR A 49 1.83 13.44 19.73
N ASP A 50 1.48 12.67 20.76
CA ASP A 50 1.84 12.91 22.17
C ASP A 50 1.13 14.15 22.77
N GLU A 51 0.03 14.57 22.17
CA GLU A 51 -0.81 15.66 22.68
C GLU A 51 -2.04 15.17 23.47
N GLU A 52 -2.18 13.85 23.59
CA GLU A 52 -3.32 13.20 24.18
C GLU A 52 -3.28 13.33 25.71
N VAL A 53 -4.44 13.59 26.31
CA VAL A 53 -4.58 13.67 27.77
C VAL A 53 -5.59 12.62 28.21
N GLY A 54 -5.10 11.54 28.79
CA GLY A 54 -5.95 10.42 29.22
C GLY A 54 -6.48 9.56 28.07
N GLY A 55 -5.82 9.60 26.90
CA GLY A 55 -6.21 8.88 25.69
C GLY A 55 -7.00 9.73 24.68
N ASP A 56 -7.35 10.96 25.04
CA ASP A 56 -8.11 11.86 24.19
C ASP A 56 -7.21 12.93 23.55
N ALA A 57 -7.25 13.04 22.22
CA ALA A 57 -6.55 14.05 21.45
C ALA A 57 -7.47 15.26 21.14
N PRO A 58 -6.93 16.48 20.96
CA PRO A 58 -7.70 17.61 20.45
C PRO A 58 -8.23 17.37 19.03
N ILE A 59 -9.38 17.99 18.73
CA ILE A 59 -9.97 18.00 17.38
C ILE A 59 -9.01 18.62 16.36
N GLY A 60 -9.00 18.05 15.16
CA GLY A 60 -8.32 18.57 13.98
C GLY A 60 -7.22 17.66 13.43
N SER A 61 -6.62 18.09 12.32
CA SER A 61 -5.70 17.25 11.56
C SER A 61 -4.26 17.33 12.05
N ARG A 62 -3.56 16.19 11.94
CA ARG A 62 -2.13 16.01 12.20
C ARG A 62 -1.47 15.31 11.02
N GLY A 63 -0.27 15.78 10.70
CA GLY A 63 0.53 15.25 9.61
C GLY A 63 1.44 14.14 10.09
N PHE A 64 1.54 13.08 9.31
CA PHE A 64 2.44 11.94 9.52
C PHE A 64 3.28 11.74 8.27
N ARG A 65 4.57 11.46 8.43
CA ARG A 65 5.51 11.26 7.32
C ARG A 65 6.41 10.06 7.57
N TYR A 66 6.61 9.27 6.52
CA TYR A 66 7.54 8.15 6.52
C TYR A 66 8.37 8.15 5.25
N GLN A 67 9.69 8.07 5.41
CA GLN A 67 10.61 7.89 4.30
C GLN A 67 10.93 6.41 4.12
N ILE A 68 10.65 5.86 2.94
CA ILE A 68 11.10 4.53 2.57
C ILE A 68 12.63 4.54 2.42
N ILE A 69 13.29 3.66 3.16
CA ILE A 69 14.75 3.51 3.13
C ILE A 69 15.09 2.29 2.28
N ASN A 70 15.86 2.51 1.21
CA ASN A 70 16.30 1.40 0.37
C ASN A 70 17.37 0.57 1.12
N PRO A 71 17.29 -0.77 1.12
CA PRO A 71 18.29 -1.63 1.76
C PRO A 71 19.71 -1.43 1.20
N SER A 72 19.79 -1.00 -0.07
CA SER A 72 21.04 -0.73 -0.79
C SER A 72 20.76 0.21 -1.96
N PRO A 73 21.74 1.01 -2.43
CA PRO A 73 21.61 1.81 -3.65
C PRO A 73 21.30 1.01 -4.93
N PHE A 74 21.47 -0.32 -4.91
CA PHE A 74 21.22 -1.20 -6.06
C PHE A 74 19.91 -2.00 -5.97
N ILE A 75 19.20 -1.90 -4.83
CA ILE A 75 17.92 -2.56 -4.60
C ILE A 75 16.86 -1.47 -4.65
N LEU A 76 16.20 -1.35 -5.81
CA LEU A 76 15.36 -0.21 -6.12
C LEU A 76 13.91 -0.50 -5.70
N PRO A 77 13.22 0.42 -5.00
CA PRO A 77 11.82 0.26 -4.65
C PRO A 77 10.96 0.38 -5.92
N ILE A 78 10.01 -0.53 -6.10
CA ILE A 78 9.17 -0.60 -7.31
C ILE A 78 7.70 -0.31 -6.98
N CYS A 79 7.19 -0.90 -5.91
CA CYS A 79 5.79 -0.73 -5.55
C CYS A 79 5.60 -0.77 -4.04
N LEU A 80 4.60 -0.03 -3.58
CA LEU A 80 4.05 -0.07 -2.24
C LEU A 80 2.60 -0.56 -2.34
N THR A 81 2.30 -1.65 -1.65
CA THR A 81 0.93 -1.99 -1.29
C THR A 81 0.74 -1.64 0.16
N LEU A 82 -0.14 -0.70 0.47
CA LEU A 82 -0.41 -0.27 1.85
C LEU A 82 -1.87 -0.46 2.23
N ALA A 83 -2.11 -0.76 3.50
CA ALA A 83 -3.39 -0.64 4.16
C ALA A 83 -3.31 0.47 5.22
N VAL A 84 -4.35 1.30 5.28
CA VAL A 84 -4.44 2.44 6.20
C VAL A 84 -5.84 2.54 6.77
N ALA A 85 -5.93 2.87 8.05
CA ALA A 85 -7.15 3.27 8.73
C ALA A 85 -6.83 4.41 9.70
N ALA A 86 -7.79 5.29 9.95
CA ALA A 86 -7.66 6.37 10.91
C ALA A 86 -8.94 6.55 11.71
N ASP A 87 -8.77 7.00 12.95
CA ASP A 87 -9.84 7.50 13.79
C ASP A 87 -9.69 9.05 13.84
N ASN A 88 -10.42 9.82 13.03
CA ASN A 88 -11.62 9.43 12.25
C ASN A 88 -11.42 9.31 10.73
N GLU A 89 -10.47 10.03 10.14
CA GLU A 89 -10.28 10.08 8.68
C GLU A 89 -8.84 10.37 8.29
N TYR A 90 -8.48 10.13 7.04
CA TYR A 90 -7.16 10.42 6.48
C TYR A 90 -7.20 10.88 5.02
N ASP A 91 -6.18 11.67 4.66
CA ASP A 91 -5.75 11.93 3.29
C ASP A 91 -4.36 11.30 3.08
N LEU A 92 -4.23 10.37 2.12
CA LEU A 92 -2.99 9.67 1.81
C LEU A 92 -2.29 10.29 0.60
N TYR A 93 -1.00 10.56 0.75
CA TYR A 93 -0.12 11.00 -0.31
C TYR A 93 1.13 10.14 -0.40
N VAL A 94 1.60 9.91 -1.62
CA VAL A 94 2.91 9.31 -1.89
C VAL A 94 3.63 10.17 -2.92
N ASN A 95 4.84 10.60 -2.58
CA ASN A 95 5.68 11.45 -3.42
C ASN A 95 4.99 12.75 -3.89
N GLY A 96 4.12 13.30 -3.05
CA GLY A 96 3.34 14.50 -3.32
C GLY A 96 2.10 14.32 -4.17
N PHE A 97 1.76 13.09 -4.58
CA PHE A 97 0.50 12.77 -5.26
C PHE A 97 -0.52 12.26 -4.25
N ASN A 98 -1.75 12.80 -4.29
CA ASN A 98 -2.86 12.24 -3.54
C ASN A 98 -3.22 10.87 -4.12
N ILE A 99 -3.27 9.87 -3.25
CA ILE A 99 -3.51 8.46 -3.61
C ILE A 99 -4.95 8.07 -3.27
N GLY A 100 -5.49 8.58 -2.16
CA GLY A 100 -6.86 8.34 -1.72
C GLY A 100 -7.14 8.92 -0.33
N ASN A 101 -8.38 8.76 0.12
CA ASN A 101 -8.91 9.19 1.41
C ASN A 101 -10.17 8.39 1.75
N ASP A 102 -10.65 8.54 2.98
CA ASP A 102 -11.86 7.92 3.52
C ASP A 102 -12.89 8.96 4.00
N PHE A 103 -12.86 10.19 3.47
CA PHE A 103 -13.72 11.30 3.91
C PHE A 103 -15.23 11.03 3.84
N GLU A 104 -15.64 10.06 3.02
CA GLU A 104 -17.05 9.63 2.94
C GLU A 104 -17.52 8.86 4.19
N LEU A 105 -16.59 8.42 5.04
CA LEU A 105 -16.82 7.64 6.27
C LEU A 105 -16.72 8.48 7.54
N PHE A 106 -16.48 9.79 7.45
CA PHE A 106 -16.29 10.68 8.60
C PHE A 106 -17.46 10.69 9.61
N GLU A 107 -18.69 10.45 9.15
CA GLU A 107 -19.87 10.36 10.04
C GLU A 107 -20.06 8.96 10.64
N THR A 108 -19.22 7.99 10.28
CA THR A 108 -19.28 6.62 10.80
C THR A 108 -18.25 6.45 11.91
N ASP A 109 -18.76 6.23 13.13
CA ASP A 109 -17.98 6.00 14.37
C ASP A 109 -17.19 4.67 14.36
N SER A 110 -16.95 4.11 13.18
CA SER A 110 -16.31 2.81 12.95
C SER A 110 -15.50 2.79 11.66
N ALA A 111 -15.21 3.94 11.03
CA ALA A 111 -14.39 4.02 9.81
C ALA A 111 -13.02 3.37 10.01
N PHE A 112 -12.47 3.48 11.22
CA PHE A 112 -11.19 2.90 11.63
C PHE A 112 -11.17 1.35 11.68
N GLU A 113 -12.33 0.68 11.66
CA GLU A 113 -12.40 -0.80 11.76
C GLU A 113 -11.96 -1.50 10.47
N ASP A 114 -12.21 -0.88 9.31
CA ASP A 114 -11.93 -1.44 7.99
C ASP A 114 -10.89 -0.58 7.27
N ALA A 115 -9.69 -1.13 7.07
CA ALA A 115 -8.62 -0.43 6.39
C ALA A 115 -8.77 -0.45 4.87
N ASP A 116 -8.57 0.71 4.26
CA ASP A 116 -8.47 0.86 2.81
C ASP A 116 -7.11 0.40 2.30
N ILE A 117 -7.09 -0.12 1.06
CA ILE A 117 -5.89 -0.69 0.46
C ILE A 117 -5.54 0.03 -0.83
N TYR A 118 -4.29 0.49 -0.93
CA TYR A 118 -3.75 1.18 -2.10
C TYR A 118 -2.54 0.46 -2.67
N ASN A 119 -2.42 0.49 -4.00
CA ASN A 119 -1.23 0.02 -4.72
C ASN A 119 -0.61 1.20 -5.45
N VAL A 120 0.62 1.53 -5.10
CA VAL A 120 1.28 2.76 -5.51
C VAL A 120 2.63 2.45 -6.15
N PRO A 121 2.89 2.90 -7.39
CA PRO A 121 4.22 2.79 -7.97
C PRO A 121 5.21 3.70 -7.23
N LEU A 122 6.42 3.20 -7.00
CA LEU A 122 7.49 3.94 -6.33
C LEU A 122 8.51 4.47 -7.35
N ASN A 123 9.19 5.55 -6.97
CA ASN A 123 10.29 6.11 -7.73
C ASN A 123 11.57 5.30 -7.45
N ALA A 124 11.97 4.46 -8.40
CA ALA A 124 13.15 3.61 -8.29
C ALA A 124 14.46 4.40 -8.12
N GLU A 125 14.55 5.62 -8.66
CA GLU A 125 15.78 6.43 -8.71
C GLU A 125 15.79 7.58 -7.67
N GLY A 126 14.74 7.70 -6.86
CA GLY A 126 14.54 8.82 -5.96
C GLY A 126 14.11 8.42 -4.55
N GLN A 127 13.93 9.44 -3.72
CA GLN A 127 13.30 9.25 -2.41
C GLN A 127 11.83 8.91 -2.60
N ASN A 128 11.33 8.02 -1.74
CA ASN A 128 9.93 7.73 -1.64
C ASN A 128 9.42 8.15 -0.27
N ILE A 129 8.49 9.09 -0.26
CA ILE A 129 7.87 9.63 0.95
C ILE A 129 6.39 9.27 0.95
N ILE A 130 5.95 8.67 2.05
CA ILE A 130 4.54 8.52 2.38
C ILE A 130 4.19 9.66 3.33
N ALA A 131 3.13 10.38 3.04
CA ALA A 131 2.61 11.43 3.90
C ALA A 131 1.11 11.22 4.10
N ILE A 132 0.64 11.33 5.33
CA ILE A 132 -0.76 11.13 5.69
C ILE A 132 -1.20 12.31 6.54
N ASN A 133 -2.31 12.95 6.18
CA ASN A 133 -2.98 13.91 7.04
C ASN A 133 -4.16 13.21 7.68
N ALA A 134 -4.03 12.80 8.95
CA ALA A 134 -5.12 12.16 9.67
C ALA A 134 -5.86 13.22 10.51
N THR A 135 -7.19 13.13 10.61
CA THR A 135 -8.02 14.10 11.32
C THR A 135 -8.79 13.43 12.45
N ASN A 136 -8.62 13.98 13.66
CA ASN A 136 -9.55 13.73 14.75
C ASN A 136 -10.80 14.61 14.57
N GLY A 137 -11.95 13.98 14.42
CA GLY A 137 -13.25 14.55 14.13
C GLY A 137 -14.08 14.86 15.38
N LEU A 138 -15.23 15.49 15.15
CA LEU A 138 -16.13 15.86 16.24
C LEU A 138 -16.74 14.61 16.88
N LEU A 139 -16.83 14.58 18.21
CA LEU A 139 -17.37 13.45 18.95
C LEU A 139 -18.89 13.32 18.70
N PRO A 140 -19.39 12.17 18.22
CA PRO A 140 -20.82 11.90 18.16
C PRO A 140 -21.41 11.72 19.57
N THR A 141 -22.43 12.50 19.89
CA THR A 141 -23.18 12.40 21.16
C THR A 141 -24.68 12.27 20.92
N THR A 142 -25.44 11.98 21.98
CA THR A 142 -26.91 11.97 21.90
C THR A 142 -27.53 13.33 21.55
N SER A 143 -26.78 14.42 21.70
CA SER A 143 -27.18 15.80 21.43
C SER A 143 -26.72 16.33 20.06
N GLY A 144 -25.95 15.55 19.31
CA GLY A 144 -25.30 15.96 18.06
C GLY A 144 -23.78 15.82 18.14
N LEU A 145 -23.06 16.60 17.34
CA LEU A 145 -21.60 16.60 17.31
C LEU A 145 -21.03 17.61 18.32
N GLU A 146 -20.04 17.19 19.10
CA GLU A 146 -19.36 18.03 20.09
C GLU A 146 -17.88 18.24 19.75
N ASP A 147 -17.42 19.49 19.90
CA ASP A 147 -16.01 19.87 19.75
C ASP A 147 -15.28 19.67 21.08
N VAL A 148 -15.01 18.40 21.39
CA VAL A 148 -14.32 17.97 22.61
C VAL A 148 -13.24 16.94 22.26
N PRO A 149 -12.11 16.93 22.99
CA PRO A 149 -11.10 15.89 22.82
C PRO A 149 -11.70 14.49 22.95
N ASN A 150 -11.26 13.59 22.09
CA ASN A 150 -11.69 12.20 22.02
C ASN A 150 -10.56 11.34 21.41
N PRO A 151 -10.66 10.00 21.44
CA PRO A 151 -9.60 9.13 20.92
C PRO A 151 -9.24 9.43 19.48
N ALA A 152 -7.96 9.39 19.15
CA ALA A 152 -7.47 9.58 17.79
C ALA A 152 -6.30 8.65 17.51
N GLY A 153 -6.21 8.18 16.27
CA GLY A 153 -5.13 7.29 15.89
C GLY A 153 -5.03 7.11 14.39
N LEU A 154 -3.82 6.87 13.92
CA LEU A 154 -3.52 6.42 12.58
C LEU A 154 -2.87 5.04 12.67
N ILE A 155 -3.32 4.08 11.88
CA ILE A 155 -2.65 2.79 11.74
C ILE A 155 -2.35 2.48 10.27
N VAL A 156 -1.13 2.02 10.01
CA VAL A 156 -0.65 1.73 8.67
C VAL A 156 0.13 0.42 8.68
N THR A 157 -0.10 -0.41 7.67
CA THR A 157 0.80 -1.52 7.32
C THR A 157 1.04 -1.53 5.82
N GLY A 158 2.17 -2.05 5.38
CA GLY A 158 2.49 -2.08 3.98
C GLY A 158 3.52 -3.12 3.61
N ILE A 159 3.58 -3.42 2.32
CA ILE A 159 4.61 -4.24 1.70
C ILE A 159 5.28 -3.41 0.63
N ILE A 160 6.58 -3.18 0.80
CA ILE A 160 7.43 -2.54 -0.19
C ILE A 160 8.08 -3.66 -1.00
N THR A 161 7.81 -3.71 -2.30
CA THR A 161 8.43 -4.64 -3.23
C THR A 161 9.58 -3.96 -3.96
N PHE A 162 10.75 -4.58 -3.94
CA PHE A 162 11.96 -4.08 -4.61
C PHE A 162 12.27 -4.84 -5.91
N SER A 163 13.16 -4.27 -6.73
CA SER A 163 13.55 -4.78 -8.06
C SER A 163 14.14 -6.21 -8.06
N THR A 164 14.64 -6.68 -6.91
CA THR A 164 15.17 -8.04 -6.73
C THR A 164 14.10 -9.06 -6.35
N GLY A 165 12.84 -8.63 -6.14
CA GLY A 165 11.79 -9.43 -5.52
C GLY A 165 11.86 -9.50 -3.99
N LEU A 166 12.83 -8.80 -3.37
CA LEU A 166 12.83 -8.58 -1.92
C LEU A 166 11.54 -7.83 -1.52
N GLN A 167 10.96 -8.24 -0.40
CA GLN A 167 9.82 -7.57 0.22
C GLN A 167 10.21 -7.10 1.63
N GLU A 168 9.81 -5.89 1.97
CA GLU A 168 9.94 -5.31 3.30
C GLU A 168 8.57 -4.93 3.84
N VAL A 169 8.33 -5.25 5.12
CA VAL A 169 7.12 -4.85 5.81
C VAL A 169 7.30 -3.45 6.37
N LEU A 170 6.38 -2.58 6.03
CA LEU A 170 6.21 -1.27 6.63
C LEU A 170 5.09 -1.36 7.68
N ILE A 171 5.29 -0.73 8.83
CA ILE A 171 4.28 -0.61 9.89
C ILE A 171 4.27 0.83 10.42
N SER A 172 3.12 1.28 10.93
CA SER A 172 3.05 2.44 11.81
C SER A 172 3.65 2.09 13.16
N ASN A 173 4.54 2.96 13.63
CA ASN A 173 5.19 2.95 14.94
C ASN A 173 6.00 4.26 15.09
N SER A 174 6.84 4.35 16.11
CA SER A 174 7.71 5.51 16.36
C SER A 174 8.77 5.80 15.28
N THR A 175 8.84 5.06 14.17
CA THR A 175 9.68 5.41 13.01
C THR A 175 9.03 6.44 12.09
N TRP A 176 7.72 6.64 12.22
CA TRP A 176 7.01 7.72 11.56
C TRP A 176 7.31 9.05 12.25
N LEU A 177 7.37 10.11 11.46
CA LEU A 177 7.51 11.48 11.95
C LEU A 177 6.13 12.15 12.00
N THR A 178 5.92 13.01 12.99
CA THR A 178 4.72 13.81 13.15
C THR A 178 4.99 15.18 13.76
N LEU A 179 3.95 15.99 13.87
CA LEU A 179 3.95 17.31 14.47
C LEU A 179 2.65 17.51 15.26
N ALA A 180 2.75 17.78 16.57
CA ALA A 180 1.62 18.17 17.42
C ALA A 180 1.17 19.62 17.16
N ALA A 181 0.81 19.92 15.92
CA ALA A 181 0.33 21.22 15.45
C ALA A 181 -0.45 21.05 14.15
N PRO A 182 -1.19 22.07 13.69
CA PRO A 182 -1.85 22.03 12.39
C PRO A 182 -0.89 21.67 11.26
N THR A 183 -1.31 20.73 10.42
CA THR A 183 -0.52 20.20 9.30
C THR A 183 -0.14 21.31 8.30
N PRO A 184 1.16 21.51 8.00
CA PRO A 184 1.60 22.45 6.97
C PRO A 184 1.02 22.10 5.59
N ALA A 185 0.58 23.10 4.82
CA ALA A 185 -0.14 22.86 3.56
C ALA A 185 0.65 22.10 2.49
N ASN A 186 1.98 22.11 2.53
CA ASN A 186 2.84 21.41 1.57
C ASN A 186 3.59 20.22 2.20
N PHE A 187 3.16 19.74 3.37
CA PHE A 187 3.82 18.66 4.09
C PHE A 187 3.90 17.35 3.29
N PHE A 188 3.03 17.15 2.28
CA PHE A 188 3.00 15.95 1.45
C PHE A 188 4.09 15.91 0.37
N GLU A 189 4.76 17.03 0.10
CA GLU A 189 5.80 17.10 -0.91
C GLU A 189 7.01 16.23 -0.52
N ALA A 190 7.58 15.52 -1.49
CA ALA A 190 8.77 14.70 -1.26
C ALA A 190 9.98 15.54 -0.77
N THR A 191 10.04 16.81 -1.18
CA THR A 191 11.11 17.75 -0.83
C THR A 191 10.84 18.57 0.43
N PHE A 192 9.72 18.33 1.12
CA PHE A 192 9.39 19.01 2.37
C PHE A 192 10.45 18.70 3.44
N ASN A 193 10.89 19.73 4.18
CA ASN A 193 11.85 19.59 5.26
C ASN A 193 11.13 19.30 6.59
N ASP A 194 11.12 18.04 6.99
CA ASP A 194 10.55 17.54 8.25
C ASP A 194 11.58 17.42 9.37
N ALA A 195 12.77 18.03 9.26
CA ALA A 195 13.83 17.89 10.28
C ALA A 195 13.43 18.40 11.69
N ALA A 196 12.38 19.20 11.80
CA ALA A 196 11.83 19.66 13.08
C ALA A 196 10.69 18.78 13.62
N TRP A 197 10.25 17.78 12.86
CA TRP A 197 9.21 16.84 13.25
C TRP A 197 9.79 15.81 14.23
N VAL A 198 8.93 15.27 15.07
CA VAL A 198 9.30 14.32 16.12
C VAL A 198 8.77 12.92 15.78
N PRO A 199 9.36 11.85 16.33
CA PRO A 199 8.75 10.52 16.26
C PRO A 199 7.29 10.53 16.71
N ALA A 200 6.44 9.77 16.02
CA ALA A 200 5.05 9.57 16.40
C ALA A 200 4.95 8.79 17.72
N SER A 201 3.90 9.06 18.50
CA SER A 201 3.66 8.45 19.81
C SER A 201 2.78 7.20 19.68
N ASP A 202 3.18 6.12 20.35
CA ASP A 202 2.46 4.84 20.41
C ASP A 202 1.17 4.97 21.24
N GLN A 203 0.03 4.70 20.62
CA GLN A 203 -1.30 4.64 21.24
C GLN A 203 -1.75 3.19 21.53
N GLY A 204 -0.93 2.22 21.16
CA GLY A 204 -1.09 0.79 21.39
C GLY A 204 -1.08 -0.01 20.08
N MET A 205 -0.76 -1.30 20.20
CA MET A 205 -0.78 -2.25 19.09
C MET A 205 -2.18 -2.43 18.50
N ASP A 206 -2.27 -2.88 17.24
CA ASP A 206 -3.51 -3.43 16.68
C ASP A 206 -4.21 -4.39 17.67
N GLY A 207 -5.52 -4.24 17.85
CA GLY A 207 -6.30 -4.96 18.86
C GLY A 207 -6.51 -4.22 20.18
N VAL A 208 -5.84 -3.09 20.42
CA VAL A 208 -5.98 -2.31 21.65
C VAL A 208 -7.33 -1.56 21.72
N SER A 209 -7.84 -1.33 22.93
CA SER A 209 -8.97 -0.42 23.14
C SER A 209 -8.57 1.03 22.85
N PRO A 210 -9.44 1.87 22.25
CA PRO A 210 -10.84 1.60 21.91
C PRO A 210 -11.06 0.88 20.57
N TRP A 211 -10.06 0.84 19.69
CA TRP A 211 -10.23 0.48 18.28
C TRP A 211 -10.45 -1.01 18.01
N GLY A 212 -9.97 -1.90 18.88
CA GLY A 212 -10.01 -3.33 18.63
C GLY A 212 -9.12 -3.71 17.44
N ALA A 213 -9.44 -4.82 16.78
CA ALA A 213 -8.63 -5.35 15.67
C ALA A 213 -9.06 -4.72 14.34
N THR A 214 -8.11 -4.16 13.61
CA THR A 214 -8.35 -3.56 12.29
C THR A 214 -8.40 -4.64 11.21
N THR A 215 -9.43 -4.57 10.36
CA THR A 215 -9.65 -5.53 9.29
C THR A 215 -9.08 -5.00 7.97
N ILE A 216 -8.49 -5.89 7.17
CA ILE A 216 -8.07 -5.60 5.79
C ILE A 216 -9.13 -6.19 4.86
N VAL A 217 -9.89 -5.35 4.16
CA VAL A 217 -10.91 -5.80 3.19
C VAL A 217 -10.50 -5.40 1.78
N PRO A 218 -10.29 -6.35 0.84
CA PRO A 218 -10.36 -7.81 0.95
C PRO A 218 -9.11 -8.44 1.61
N ASN A 219 -9.32 -9.47 2.43
CA ASN A 219 -8.33 -10.05 3.36
C ASN A 219 -7.19 -10.86 2.70
N ASN A 220 -7.10 -10.86 1.35
CA ASN A 220 -6.14 -11.64 0.56
C ASN A 220 -5.29 -10.77 -0.37
N VAL A 221 -5.07 -9.49 -0.02
CA VAL A 221 -4.18 -8.65 -0.81
C VAL A 221 -2.74 -9.11 -0.62
N ILE A 222 -2.16 -9.46 -1.76
CA ILE A 222 -0.74 -9.74 -1.93
C ILE A 222 -0.15 -8.49 -2.57
N GLY A 223 1.02 -8.05 -2.10
CA GLY A 223 1.70 -6.86 -2.61
C GLY A 223 1.85 -6.83 -4.13
N CYS A 224 2.18 -5.70 -4.76
CA CYS A 224 2.29 -5.62 -6.22
C CYS A 224 3.31 -6.64 -6.75
N LEU A 225 2.87 -7.65 -7.50
CA LEU A 225 3.71 -8.73 -8.05
C LEU A 225 3.78 -8.77 -9.57
N ASN A 226 3.17 -7.81 -10.26
CA ASN A 226 3.08 -7.85 -11.71
C ASN A 226 3.85 -6.67 -12.31
N PHE A 227 5.18 -6.76 -12.34
CA PHE A 227 6.04 -5.95 -13.21
C PHE A 227 7.10 -6.83 -13.87
#